data_AF-A0A0A2DKB6-F1
#
_entry.id   AF-A0A0A2DKB6-F1
#
_cell.length_a   1.000
_cell.length_b   1.000
_cell.length_c   1.000
_cell.angle_alpha   90.00
_cell.angle_beta   90.00
_cell.angle_gamma   90.00
#
_symmetry.space_group_name_H-M   'P 1'
#
loop_
_entity.id
_entity.type
_entity.pdbx_description
1 polymer ?
#
loop_
_entity_poly.entity_id
_entity_poly.type
_entity_poly.pdbx_seq_one_letter_code
_entity_poly.pdbx_strand_id
1 'polypeptide(L)' 'MGRYAPQLDIHFYVALARYRLDGTKVTLANAKFRVSPADGEATERELEGPEDLQKVLREEFDTSISSEDARAVWSKIDK' A
#
# COMPACT_ATOMS: atom_id res chain seq x y z
N MET A 1 25.60 -13.93 3.40
CA MET A 1 24.42 -13.14 3.81
C MET A 1 23.68 -12.72 2.54
N GLY A 2 22.58 -13.39 2.21
CA GLY A 2 21.79 -13.06 1.02
C GLY A 2 21.03 -11.76 1.26
N ARG A 3 21.30 -10.72 0.45
CA ARG A 3 20.50 -9.50 0.45
C ARG A 3 19.11 -9.86 -0.07
N TYR A 4 18.11 -9.91 0.81
CA TYR A 4 16.72 -9.95 0.39
C TYR A 4 16.41 -8.62 -0.27
N ALA A 5 16.27 -8.62 -1.61
CA ALA A 5 15.67 -7.49 -2.29
C ALA A 5 14.20 -7.39 -1.85
N PRO A 6 13.67 -6.19 -1.60
CA PRO A 6 12.26 -6.01 -1.24
C PRO A 6 11.38 -6.64 -2.33
N GLN A 7 10.53 -7.60 -1.93
CA GLN A 7 9.50 -8.15 -2.83
C GLN A 7 8.32 -7.19 -2.82
N LEU A 8 8.23 -6.36 -3.86
CA LEU A 8 7.10 -5.49 -4.14
C LEU A 8 6.07 -6.28 -4.95
N ASP A 9 4.86 -6.41 -4.39
CA ASP A 9 3.76 -7.16 -5.00
C ASP A 9 2.55 -6.22 -5.02
N ILE A 10 2.26 -5.66 -6.21
CA ILE A 10 1.18 -4.69 -6.41
C ILE A 10 0.13 -5.28 -7.34
N HIS A 11 -1.07 -5.45 -6.80
CA HIS A 11 -2.26 -5.90 -7.53
C HIS A 11 -3.33 -4.80 -7.50
N PHE A 12 -3.24 -3.88 -8.46
CA PHE A 12 -4.22 -2.79 -8.62
C PHE A 12 -5.66 -3.29 -8.84
N TYR A 13 -5.83 -4.45 -9.48
CA TYR A 13 -7.15 -5.04 -9.74
C TYR A 13 -7.93 -5.40 -8.48
N VAL A 14 -7.25 -5.67 -7.36
CA VAL A 14 -7.83 -6.05 -6.07
C VAL A 14 -7.50 -5.04 -4.96
N ALA A 15 -7.07 -3.82 -5.33
CA ALA A 15 -6.69 -2.77 -4.38
C ALA A 15 -5.69 -3.24 -3.31
N LEU A 16 -4.72 -4.07 -3.71
CA LEU A 16 -3.72 -4.66 -2.80
C LEU A 16 -2.32 -4.23 -3.22
N ALA A 17 -1.58 -3.57 -2.34
CA ALA A 17 -0.15 -3.36 -2.47
C ALA A 17 0.55 -3.83 -1.19
N ARG A 18 1.64 -4.57 -1.33
CA ARG A 18 2.45 -4.98 -0.18
C ARG A 18 3.94 -4.95 -0.52
N TYR A 19 4.74 -4.56 0.45
CA TYR A 19 6.17 -4.83 0.41
C TYR A 19 6.70 -5.16 1.81
N ARG A 20 7.89 -5.75 1.85
CA ARG A 20 8.66 -5.95 3.08
C ARG A 20 10.02 -5.31 2.92
N LEU A 21 10.42 -4.53 3.92
CA LEU A 21 11.73 -3.90 4.02
C LEU A 21 12.25 -4.07 5.45
N ASP A 22 13.44 -4.65 5.62
CA ASP A 22 14.09 -4.84 6.94
C ASP A 22 13.14 -5.37 8.05
N GLY A 23 12.33 -6.38 7.71
CA GLY A 23 11.35 -6.98 8.63
C GLY A 23 10.07 -6.17 8.88
N THR A 24 10.01 -4.92 8.40
CA THR A 24 8.80 -4.10 8.37
C THR A 24 7.93 -4.52 7.19
N LYS A 25 6.68 -4.90 7.47
CA LYS A 25 5.67 -5.26 6.48
C LYS A 25 4.71 -4.09 6.31
N VAL A 26 4.69 -3.52 5.11
CA VAL A 26 3.74 -2.47 4.73
C VAL A 26 2.68 -3.08 3.83
N THR A 27 1.41 -2.87 4.15
CA THR A 27 0.27 -3.43 3.44
C THR A 27 -0.77 -2.35 3.20
N LEU A 28 -1.27 -2.29 1.98
CA LEU A 28 -2.39 -1.47 1.57
C LEU A 28 -3.46 -2.39 0.98
N ALA A 29 -4.63 -2.46 1.60
CA ALA A 29 -5.72 -3.34 1.19
C ALA A 29 -7.08 -2.72 1.50
N ASN A 30 -8.01 -2.65 0.54
CA ASN A 30 -9.40 -2.18 0.77
C ASN A 30 -9.48 -0.87 1.58
N ALA A 31 -8.75 0.17 1.16
CA ALA A 31 -8.61 1.47 1.86
C ALA A 31 -7.89 1.43 3.22
N LYS A 32 -7.34 0.29 3.65
CA LYS A 32 -6.56 0.21 4.89
C LYS A 32 -5.08 0.20 4.59
N PHE A 33 -4.37 1.18 5.12
CA PHE A 33 -2.92 1.22 5.13
C PHE A 33 -2.40 0.78 6.49
N ARG A 34 -1.59 -0.27 6.49
CA ARG A 34 -1.03 -0.88 7.70
C ARG A 34 0.48 -1.00 7.59
N VAL A 35 1.18 -0.52 8.61
CA VAL A 35 2.63 -0.68 8.80
C VAL A 35 2.84 -1.60 10.00
N SER A 36 3.50 -2.73 9.79
CA SER A 36 3.81 -3.70 10.84
C SER A 36 5.34 -3.84 10.93
N PRO A 37 6.00 -3.12 11.85
CA PRO A 37 7.43 -3.26 12.09
C PRO A 37 7.77 -4.66 12.62
N ALA A 38 9.04 -5.07 12.47
CA ALA A 38 9.50 -6.40 12.89
C ALA A 38 9.37 -6.64 14.40
N ASP A 39 9.66 -5.61 15.20
CA ASP A 39 9.74 -5.65 16.66
C ASP A 39 8.88 -4.55 17.31
N GLY A 40 7.62 -4.40 16.86
CA GLY A 40 6.75 -3.37 17.40
C GLY A 40 5.27 -3.56 17.08
N GLU A 41 4.47 -2.62 17.57
CA GLU A 41 3.04 -2.62 17.34
C GLU A 41 2.71 -2.16 15.93
N ALA A 42 1.75 -2.83 15.29
CA ALA A 42 1.32 -2.46 13.95
C ALA A 42 0.41 -1.24 14.01
N THR A 43 0.67 -0.25 13.18
CA THR A 43 -0.22 0.90 12.99
C THR A 43 -1.08 0.67 11.76
N GLU A 44 -2.39 0.93 11.89
CA GLU A 44 -3.36 0.88 10.80
C GLU A 44 -4.06 2.23 10.71
N ARG A 45 -4.20 2.75 9.49
CA ARG A 45 -5.06 3.89 9.18
C ARG A 45 -5.93 3.58 7.98
N GLU A 46 -7.13 4.15 7.97
CA GLU A 46 -8.00 4.12 6.81
C GLU A 46 -7.68 5.32 5.92
N LEU A 47 -7.65 5.08 4.61
CA LEU A 47 -7.52 6.10 3.60
C LEU A 47 -8.88 6.80 3.45
N GLU A 48 -8.87 8.11 3.19
CA GLU A 48 -10.11 8.89 3.07
C GLU A 48 -10.58 9.05 1.62
N GLY A 49 -9.76 8.66 0.65
CA GLY A 49 -10.09 8.88 -0.76
C GLY A 49 -9.03 8.39 -1.76
N PRO A 50 -9.32 8.53 -3.06
CA PRO A 50 -8.39 8.19 -4.14
C PRO A 50 -7.11 9.04 -4.11
N GLU A 51 -7.17 10.26 -3.58
CA GLU A 51 -6.00 11.13 -3.43
C GLU A 51 -5.04 10.61 -2.35
N ASP A 52 -5.57 10.11 -1.24
CA ASP A 52 -4.77 9.53 -0.15
C ASP A 52 -4.15 8.19 -0.58
N LEU A 53 -4.88 7.41 -1.39
CA LEU A 53 -4.35 6.23 -2.07
C LEU A 53 -3.13 6.56 -2.95
N GLN A 54 -3.22 7.59 -3.78
CA GLN A 54 -2.10 8.02 -4.63
C GLN A 54 -0.90 8.48 -3.80
N LYS A 55 -1.17 9.23 -2.74
CA LYS A 55 -0.15 9.73 -1.83
C LYS A 55 0.60 8.57 -1.18
N VAL A 56 -0.12 7.60 -0.62
CA VAL A 56 0.47 6.39 -0.01
C VAL A 56 1.27 5.57 -1.01
N LEU A 57 0.75 5.33 -2.21
CA LEU A 57 1.50 4.59 -3.24
C LEU A 57 2.81 5.31 -3.59
N ARG A 58 2.79 6.64 -3.67
CA ARG A 58 3.98 7.44 -4.00
C ARG A 58 4.98 7.46 -2.86
N GLU A 59 4.54 7.80 -1.65
CA GLU A 59 5.42 8.00 -0.49
C GLU A 59 5.95 6.67 0.05
N GLU A 60 5.11 5.64 0.12
CA GLU A 60 5.45 4.39 0.81
C GLU A 60 5.90 3.29 -0.15
N PHE A 61 5.40 3.26 -1.38
CA PHE A 61 5.68 2.18 -2.35
C PHE A 61 6.54 2.65 -3.53
N ASP A 62 7.04 3.89 -3.52
CA ASP A 62 7.79 4.53 -4.62
C ASP A 62 7.09 4.33 -5.99
N THR A 63 5.76 4.26 -5.97
CA THR A 63 4.93 3.90 -7.13
C THR A 63 3.92 5.00 -7.37
N SER A 64 3.70 5.35 -8.64
CA SER A 64 2.68 6.34 -9.00
C SER A 64 1.65 5.73 -9.93
N ILE A 65 0.40 6.18 -9.78
CA ILE A 65 -0.71 5.85 -10.67
C ILE A 65 -1.42 7.13 -11.08
N SER A 66 -2.08 7.09 -12.24
CA SER A 66 -2.92 8.16 -12.77
C SER A 66 -4.10 8.45 -11.84
N SER A 67 -4.65 9.67 -11.88
CA SER A 67 -5.86 10.02 -11.12
C SER A 67 -7.09 9.24 -11.56
N GLU A 68 -7.15 8.85 -12.83
CA GLU A 68 -8.20 7.96 -13.36
C GLU A 68 -8.07 6.55 -12.77
N ASP A 69 -6.86 5.98 -12.76
CA ASP A 69 -6.59 4.67 -12.16
C ASP A 69 -6.88 4.67 -10.66
N ALA A 70 -6.47 5.72 -9.94
CA ALA A 70 -6.74 5.85 -8.51
C ALA A 70 -8.24 5.87 -8.22
N ARG A 71 -9.03 6.61 -9.00
CA ARG A 71 -10.49 6.61 -8.90
C ARG A 71 -11.10 5.26 -9.24
N ALA A 72 -10.60 4.58 -10.28
CA ALA A 72 -11.07 3.26 -10.68
C ALA A 72 -10.79 2.19 -9.62
N VAL A 73 -9.62 2.25 -8.97
CA VAL A 73 -9.27 1.40 -7.83
C VAL A 73 -10.15 1.74 -6.63
N TRP A 74 -10.30 3.03 -6.31
CA TRP A 74 -11.11 3.50 -5.19
C TRP A 74 -12.59 3.11 -5.29
N SER A 75 -13.17 3.22 -6.49
CA SER A 75 -14.55 2.81 -6.76
C SER A 75 -14.80 1.31 -6.56
N LYS A 76 -13.75 0.47 -6.49
CA LYS A 76 -13.87 -0.95 -6.15
C LYS A 76 -13.78 -1.21 -4.64
N ILE A 77 -13.22 -0.26 -3.90
CA ILE A 77 -13.03 -0.32 -2.45
C ILE A 77 -14.26 0.23 -1.73
N ASP A 78 -14.69 1.43 -2.09
CA ASP A 78 -15.88 2.12 -1.58
C ASP A 78 -17.10 1.61 -2.35
N LYS A 79 -17.80 0.63 -1.78
CA LYS A 79 -18.87 -0.13 -2.44
C LYS A 79 -20.19 -0.01 -1.71
#